data_AF-A0A4P7BXP5-F1
#
_entry.id   AF-A0A4P7BXP5-F1
#
_cell.length_a   1.000
_cell.length_b   1.000
_cell.length_c   1.000
_cell.angle_alpha   90.00
_cell.angle_beta   90.00
_cell.angle_gamma   90.00
#
_symmetry.space_group_name_H-M   'P 1'
#
loop_
_entity.id
_entity.type
_entity.pdbx_description
1 polymer ?
#
loop_
_entity_poly.entity_id
_entity_poly.type
_entity_poly.pdbx_seq_one_letter_code
_entity_poly.pdbx_strand_id
1 'polypeptide(L)'
;MFAFEFYRAHQNLEALESINDTNLSAAFDLFQELDSLEANLYGQIVQQRIAVIRTLQERVEENAKEKVIQEYIYDHLWLLDPAWERAEATEYMERRVGKLFEEVSASLNEGERLARLDIGYRETAGKHVIVELKRPGRSISVFELSAQINKYRSGMKKFLQDLGRPHEPVEFVCLLGQRQSEWNDDPKLVENNLETVSARIKLYEELLEHAFRAYKDYLDSRKFVDRLQEVIKAIDDYESENGT
;
A
#
# COMPACT_ATOMS: atom_id res chain seq x y z
N MET A 1 -17.17 -16.37 11.13
CA MET A 1 -17.44 -15.81 9.79
C MET A 1 -16.49 -16.41 8.75
N PHE A 2 -15.16 -16.28 8.89
CA PHE A 2 -14.19 -16.87 7.94
C PHE A 2 -14.33 -18.38 7.69
N ALA A 3 -14.60 -19.18 8.72
CA ALA A 3 -14.75 -20.63 8.56
C ALA A 3 -15.93 -21.03 7.63
N PHE A 4 -17.00 -20.22 7.61
CA PHE A 4 -18.16 -20.48 6.74
C PHE A 4 -17.89 -20.07 5.31
N GLU A 5 -17.26 -18.91 5.08
CA GLU A 5 -16.86 -18.47 3.74
C GLU A 5 -15.79 -19.39 3.15
N PHE A 6 -14.86 -19.90 3.97
CA PHE A 6 -13.86 -20.88 3.54
C PHE A 6 -14.49 -22.23 3.15
N TYR A 7 -15.50 -22.66 3.91
CA TYR A 7 -16.27 -23.86 3.58
C TYR A 7 -17.03 -23.69 2.24
N ARG A 8 -17.68 -22.54 2.02
CA ARG A 8 -18.33 -22.23 0.73
C ARG A 8 -17.33 -22.16 -0.43
N ALA A 9 -16.18 -21.54 -0.24
CA ALA A 9 -15.11 -21.52 -1.24
C ALA A 9 -14.71 -22.95 -1.65
N HIS A 10 -14.62 -23.85 -0.68
CA HIS A 10 -14.28 -25.25 -0.94
C HIS A 10 -15.38 -25.99 -1.72
N GLN A 11 -16.66 -25.81 -1.33
CA GLN A 11 -17.79 -26.38 -2.06
C GLN A 11 -17.87 -25.86 -3.50
N ASN A 12 -17.63 -24.56 -3.71
CA ASN A 12 -17.63 -23.98 -5.05
C ASN A 12 -16.52 -24.55 -5.94
N LEU A 13 -15.37 -24.92 -5.35
CA LEU A 13 -14.27 -25.57 -6.06
C LEU A 13 -14.67 -26.98 -6.55
N GLU A 14 -15.31 -27.77 -5.69
CA GLU A 14 -15.85 -29.09 -6.06
C GLU A 14 -16.93 -28.99 -7.14
N ALA A 15 -17.79 -27.97 -7.04
CA ALA A 15 -18.82 -27.69 -8.02
C ALA A 15 -18.24 -27.29 -9.39
N LEU A 16 -17.16 -26.48 -9.40
CA LEU A 16 -16.43 -26.07 -10.61
C LEU A 16 -15.90 -27.29 -11.38
N GLU A 17 -15.36 -28.29 -10.68
CA GLU A 17 -14.83 -29.52 -11.29
C GLU A 17 -15.92 -30.39 -11.94
N SER A 18 -17.19 -30.17 -11.59
CA SER A 18 -18.35 -30.91 -12.12
C SER A 18 -19.03 -30.25 -13.33
N ILE A 19 -18.57 -29.07 -13.76
CA ILE A 19 -19.15 -28.33 -14.90
C ILE A 19 -18.77 -29.02 -16.22
N ASN A 20 -19.76 -29.14 -17.11
CA ASN A 20 -19.64 -29.69 -18.46
C ASN A 20 -20.64 -29.01 -19.42
N ASP A 21 -20.57 -29.35 -20.71
CA ASP A 21 -21.36 -28.70 -21.77
C ASP A 21 -22.89 -28.82 -21.58
N THR A 22 -23.36 -29.72 -20.72
CA THR A 22 -24.80 -29.95 -20.48
C THR A 22 -25.35 -29.18 -19.29
N ASN A 23 -24.51 -28.58 -18.44
CA ASN A 23 -24.94 -27.88 -17.22
C ASN A 23 -24.46 -26.42 -17.15
N LEU A 24 -24.34 -25.76 -18.32
CA LEU A 24 -23.88 -24.38 -18.43
C LEU A 24 -24.66 -23.37 -17.57
N SER A 25 -25.96 -23.58 -17.34
CA SER A 25 -26.75 -22.74 -16.42
C SER A 25 -26.24 -22.82 -14.98
N ALA A 26 -25.84 -24.01 -14.51
CA ALA A 26 -25.27 -24.18 -13.19
C ALA A 26 -23.90 -23.51 -13.06
N ALA A 27 -23.17 -23.34 -14.16
CA ALA A 27 -21.93 -22.56 -14.18
C ALA A 27 -22.21 -21.07 -13.92
N PHE A 28 -23.27 -20.50 -14.49
CA PHE A 28 -23.65 -19.11 -14.23
C PHE A 28 -24.03 -18.86 -12.77
N ASP A 29 -24.85 -19.75 -12.18
CA ASP A 29 -25.23 -19.63 -10.77
C ASP A 29 -24.01 -19.73 -9.85
N LEU A 30 -23.09 -20.65 -10.17
CA LEU A 30 -21.83 -20.80 -9.43
C LEU A 30 -20.94 -19.57 -9.53
N PHE A 31 -20.83 -18.94 -10.70
CA PHE A 31 -20.07 -17.70 -10.86
C PHE A 31 -20.67 -16.55 -10.05
N GLN A 32 -22.01 -16.40 -10.03
CA GLN A 32 -22.65 -15.40 -9.18
C GLN A 32 -22.39 -15.64 -7.69
N GLU A 33 -22.37 -16.91 -7.26
CA GLU A 33 -22.04 -17.26 -5.88
C GLU A 33 -20.57 -16.93 -5.55
N LEU A 34 -19.65 -17.20 -6.46
CA LEU A 34 -18.23 -16.84 -6.34
C LEU A 34 -18.05 -15.32 -6.28
N ASP A 35 -18.67 -14.55 -7.18
CA ASP A 35 -18.61 -13.09 -7.16
C ASP A 35 -19.12 -12.51 -5.83
N SER A 36 -20.20 -13.10 -5.29
CA SER A 36 -20.77 -12.70 -4.00
C SER A 36 -19.82 -13.00 -2.83
N LEU A 37 -19.18 -14.18 -2.85
CA LEU A 37 -18.18 -14.59 -1.88
C LEU A 37 -16.94 -13.68 -1.92
N GLU A 38 -16.40 -13.42 -3.11
CA GLU A 38 -15.26 -12.52 -3.32
C GLU A 38 -15.57 -11.11 -2.82
N ALA A 39 -16.76 -10.59 -3.14
CA ALA A 39 -17.21 -9.31 -2.62
C ALA A 39 -17.22 -9.31 -1.08
N ASN A 40 -17.79 -10.34 -0.44
CA ASN A 40 -17.82 -10.46 1.03
C ASN A 40 -16.42 -10.46 1.65
N LEU A 41 -15.50 -11.25 1.12
CA LEU A 41 -14.13 -11.34 1.60
C LEU A 41 -13.39 -10.01 1.40
N TYR A 42 -13.51 -9.41 0.22
CA TYR A 42 -12.89 -8.12 -0.07
C TYR A 42 -13.46 -7.00 0.80
N GLY A 43 -14.77 -6.99 1.07
CA GLY A 43 -15.39 -6.07 2.03
C GLY A 43 -14.79 -6.16 3.44
N GLN A 44 -14.46 -7.36 3.91
CA GLN A 44 -13.78 -7.55 5.20
C GLN A 44 -12.34 -7.03 5.16
N ILE A 45 -11.60 -7.30 4.08
CA ILE A 45 -10.25 -6.76 3.86
C ILE A 45 -10.28 -5.23 3.91
N VAL A 46 -11.23 -4.61 3.22
CA VAL A 46 -11.38 -3.15 3.16
C VAL A 46 -11.68 -2.56 4.55
N GLN A 47 -12.53 -3.21 5.36
CA GLN A 47 -12.78 -2.78 6.73
C GLN A 47 -11.52 -2.83 7.61
N GLN A 48 -10.72 -3.90 7.48
CA GLN A 48 -9.45 -4.03 8.20
C GLN A 48 -8.45 -2.95 7.75
N ARG A 49 -8.34 -2.67 6.45
CA ARG A 49 -7.49 -1.61 5.92
C ARG A 49 -7.90 -0.22 6.44
N ILE A 50 -9.20 0.05 6.54
CA ILE A 50 -9.69 1.30 7.15
C ILE A 50 -9.27 1.39 8.62
N ALA A 51 -9.31 0.29 9.38
CA ALA A 51 -8.84 0.29 10.76
C ALA A 51 -7.34 0.60 10.85
N VAL A 52 -6.51 -0.01 9.99
CA VAL A 52 -5.07 0.29 9.89
C VAL A 52 -4.82 1.77 9.58
N ILE A 53 -5.55 2.34 8.61
CA ILE A 53 -5.44 3.74 8.23
C ILE A 53 -5.77 4.66 9.41
N ARG A 54 -6.83 4.37 10.16
CA ARG A 54 -7.21 5.16 11.34
C ARG A 54 -6.16 5.08 12.44
N THR A 55 -5.64 3.90 12.72
CA THR A 55 -4.57 3.74 13.72
C THR A 55 -3.32 4.51 13.30
N LEU A 56 -2.93 4.45 12.02
CA LEU A 56 -1.80 5.22 11.52
C LEU A 56 -2.06 6.73 11.59
N GLN A 57 -3.27 7.17 11.27
CA GLN A 57 -3.68 8.56 11.40
C GLN A 57 -3.51 9.08 12.84
N GLU A 58 -3.98 8.32 13.83
CA GLU A 58 -3.79 8.65 15.26
C GLU A 58 -2.29 8.81 15.60
N ARG A 59 -1.42 7.91 15.10
CA ARG A 59 0.04 8.02 15.33
C ARG A 59 0.66 9.25 14.69
N VAL A 60 0.17 9.62 13.51
CA VAL A 60 0.64 10.82 12.80
C VAL A 60 0.22 12.07 13.59
N GLU A 61 -1.03 12.13 14.04
CA GLU A 61 -1.57 13.22 14.87
C GLU A 61 -0.87 13.35 16.22
N GLU A 62 -0.52 12.23 16.86
CA GLU A 62 0.31 12.17 18.08
C GLU A 62 1.78 12.57 17.85
N ASN A 63 2.15 12.84 16.60
CA ASN A 63 3.53 13.12 16.20
C ASN A 63 4.47 12.00 16.68
N ALA A 64 4.07 10.74 16.49
CA ALA A 64 4.83 9.56 16.91
C ALA A 64 6.24 9.54 16.31
N LYS A 65 7.16 8.79 16.94
CA LYS A 65 8.53 8.63 16.45
C LYS A 65 8.53 7.89 15.11
N GLU A 66 9.50 8.21 14.24
CA GLU A 66 9.68 7.59 12.92
C GLU A 66 9.63 6.06 12.97
N LYS A 67 10.39 5.46 13.89
CA LYS A 67 10.40 4.00 14.09
C LYS A 67 9.00 3.38 14.29
N VAL A 68 8.13 4.05 15.03
CA VAL A 68 6.76 3.54 15.26
C VAL A 68 5.98 3.56 13.96
N ILE A 69 6.01 4.68 13.25
CA ILE A 69 5.31 4.83 11.97
C ILE A 69 5.86 3.87 10.91
N GLN A 70 7.17 3.65 10.92
CA GLN A 70 7.85 2.75 10.01
C GLN A 70 7.34 1.32 10.12
N GLU A 71 7.24 0.78 11.34
CA GLU A 71 6.73 -0.57 11.56
C GLU A 71 5.35 -0.74 10.91
N TYR A 72 4.47 0.26 11.04
CA TYR A 72 3.18 0.25 10.36
C TYR A 72 3.29 0.35 8.83
N ILE A 73 4.09 1.27 8.28
CA ILE A 73 4.20 1.45 6.82
C ILE A 73 4.82 0.21 6.15
N TYR A 74 5.77 -0.46 6.80
CA TYR A 74 6.48 -1.61 6.23
C TYR A 74 5.60 -2.85 6.08
N ASP A 75 4.70 -3.07 7.03
CA ASP A 75 3.70 -4.14 6.98
C ASP A 75 2.52 -3.80 6.05
N HIS A 76 2.37 -2.53 5.68
CA HIS A 76 1.23 -2.01 4.92
C HIS A 76 1.64 -1.11 3.75
N LEU A 77 2.62 -1.54 2.96
CA LEU A 77 3.15 -0.76 1.83
C LEU A 77 2.12 -0.42 0.75
N TRP A 78 1.01 -1.15 0.72
CA TRP A 78 -0.17 -0.79 -0.08
C TRP A 78 -0.72 0.61 0.23
N LEU A 79 -0.38 1.19 1.39
CA LEU A 79 -0.64 2.60 1.69
C LEU A 79 0.14 3.51 0.73
N LEU A 80 1.42 3.22 0.51
CA LEU A 80 2.30 3.98 -0.39
C LEU A 80 1.96 3.74 -1.85
N ASP A 81 1.65 2.51 -2.23
CA ASP A 81 1.20 2.18 -3.59
C ASP A 81 0.40 0.87 -3.56
N PRO A 82 -0.86 0.85 -4.01
CA PRO A 82 -1.66 -0.37 -4.02
C PRO A 82 -1.00 -1.55 -4.76
N ALA A 83 -0.17 -1.28 -5.77
CA ALA A 83 0.57 -2.32 -6.48
C ALA A 83 1.59 -3.05 -5.59
N TRP A 84 1.91 -2.50 -4.41
CA TRP A 84 2.89 -3.05 -3.46
C TRP A 84 2.27 -3.94 -2.39
N GLU A 85 0.99 -4.29 -2.52
CA GLU A 85 0.33 -5.28 -1.65
C GLU A 85 1.08 -6.61 -1.60
N ARG A 86 1.68 -7.02 -2.72
CA ARG A 86 2.50 -8.24 -2.85
C ARG A 86 3.98 -7.93 -3.02
N ALA A 87 4.44 -6.77 -2.55
CA ALA A 87 5.87 -6.46 -2.58
C ALA A 87 6.61 -7.44 -1.67
N GLU A 88 7.51 -8.23 -2.27
CA GLU A 88 8.30 -9.22 -1.56
C GLU A 88 9.74 -8.72 -1.42
N ALA A 89 10.42 -9.16 -0.38
CA ALA A 89 11.87 -9.11 -0.34
C ALA A 89 12.37 -10.37 0.35
N THR A 90 13.49 -10.89 -0.14
CA THR A 90 14.14 -12.00 0.57
C THR A 90 14.82 -11.44 1.81
N GLU A 91 14.72 -12.16 2.93
CA GLU A 91 15.42 -11.80 4.18
C GLU A 91 16.94 -11.62 3.96
N TYR A 92 17.50 -12.30 2.96
CA TYR A 92 18.88 -12.10 2.54
C TYR A 92 19.13 -10.70 1.94
N MET A 93 18.30 -10.26 1.00
CA MET A 93 18.43 -8.94 0.37
C MET A 93 18.13 -7.82 1.37
N GLU A 94 17.07 -7.95 2.18
CA GLU A 94 16.75 -6.97 3.22
C GLU A 94 17.93 -6.74 4.17
N ARG A 95 18.56 -7.81 4.66
CA ARG A 95 19.73 -7.70 5.55
C ARG A 95 20.92 -7.04 4.89
N ARG A 96 21.17 -7.30 3.60
CA ARG A 96 22.30 -6.71 2.88
C ARG A 96 22.09 -5.23 2.60
N VAL A 97 20.88 -4.85 2.20
CA VAL A 97 20.50 -3.44 1.99
C VAL A 97 20.47 -2.69 3.32
N GLY A 98 19.98 -3.33 4.40
CA GLY A 98 20.04 -2.78 5.76
C GLY A 98 21.47 -2.47 6.20
N LYS A 99 22.40 -3.41 6.04
CA LYS A 99 23.83 -3.18 6.35
C LYS A 99 24.44 -2.07 5.51
N LEU A 100 24.14 -2.03 4.21
CA LEU A 100 24.58 -0.96 3.32
C LEU A 100 24.13 0.41 3.87
N PHE A 101 22.88 0.53 4.28
CA PHE A 101 22.37 1.80 4.81
C PHE A 101 22.90 2.11 6.20
N GLU A 102 23.17 1.12 7.05
CA GLU A 102 23.89 1.35 8.32
C GLU A 102 25.29 1.96 8.07
N GLU A 103 26.02 1.45 7.08
CA GLU A 103 27.35 1.97 6.72
C GLU A 103 27.28 3.38 6.12
N VAL A 104 26.32 3.62 5.21
CA VAL A 104 26.10 4.94 4.62
C VAL A 104 25.69 5.94 5.70
N SER A 105 24.81 5.54 6.62
CA SER A 105 24.34 6.38 7.73
C SER A 105 25.37 6.59 8.82
N ALA A 106 26.38 5.73 8.96
CA ALA A 106 27.50 5.97 9.89
C ALA A 106 28.34 7.20 9.50
N SER A 107 28.27 7.63 8.23
CA SER A 107 28.89 8.87 7.73
C SER A 107 28.01 10.12 7.89
N LEU A 108 26.79 9.96 8.41
CA LEU A 108 25.83 11.03 8.70
C LEU A 108 26.06 11.60 10.12
N ASN A 109 25.51 12.79 10.41
CA ASN A 109 25.74 13.46 11.70
C ASN A 109 25.11 12.67 12.88
N GLU A 110 25.46 12.99 14.13
CA GLU A 110 25.07 12.18 15.29
C GLU A 110 23.55 12.11 15.52
N GLY A 111 22.80 13.13 15.08
CA GLY A 111 21.34 13.14 15.08
C GLY A 111 20.75 12.18 14.04
N GLU A 112 21.33 12.15 12.83
CA GLU A 112 20.97 11.21 11.75
C GLU A 112 21.41 9.77 12.06
N ARG A 113 22.52 9.57 12.78
CA ARG A 113 23.05 8.26 13.18
C ARG A 113 22.17 7.54 14.22
N LEU A 114 21.44 8.29 15.04
CA LEU A 114 20.48 7.76 16.02
C LEU A 114 19.14 7.39 15.38
N ALA A 115 18.81 7.96 14.21
CA ALA A 115 17.64 7.66 13.39
C ALA A 115 17.82 6.37 12.55
N ARG A 116 18.49 5.38 13.16
CA ARG A 116 19.13 4.19 12.57
C ARG A 116 18.20 3.20 11.84
N LEU A 117 16.95 3.59 11.62
CA LEU A 117 15.87 2.70 11.20
C LEU A 117 15.02 3.27 10.07
N ASP A 118 15.11 4.53 9.65
CA ASP A 118 14.06 5.19 8.84
C ASP A 118 13.84 4.64 7.41
N ILE A 119 14.56 3.59 7.01
CA ILE A 119 14.53 3.01 5.68
C ILE A 119 13.91 1.61 5.64
N GLY A 120 12.78 1.48 4.95
CA GLY A 120 12.25 0.18 4.51
C GLY A 120 12.73 -0.19 3.11
N TYR A 121 13.16 -1.45 2.88
CA TYR A 121 13.53 -1.98 1.56
C TYR A 121 12.57 -3.06 1.07
N ARG A 122 12.15 -2.96 -0.19
CA ARG A 122 11.35 -3.98 -0.89
C ARG A 122 11.77 -4.12 -2.34
N GLU A 123 11.43 -5.26 -2.93
CA GLU A 123 11.50 -5.47 -4.38
C GLU A 123 10.08 -5.64 -4.93
N THR A 124 9.73 -4.87 -5.95
CA THR A 124 8.40 -4.93 -6.57
C THR A 124 8.51 -4.75 -8.06
N ALA A 125 7.95 -5.69 -8.82
CA ALA A 125 8.02 -5.72 -10.29
C ALA A 125 9.44 -5.48 -10.85
N GLY A 126 10.47 -6.05 -10.21
CA GLY A 126 11.87 -5.90 -10.60
C GLY A 126 12.50 -4.53 -10.28
N LYS A 127 11.85 -3.72 -9.42
CA LYS A 127 12.35 -2.44 -8.93
C LYS A 127 12.67 -2.52 -7.44
N HIS A 128 13.79 -1.92 -7.04
CA HIS A 128 14.14 -1.71 -5.64
C HIS A 128 13.45 -0.46 -5.12
N VAL A 129 12.63 -0.62 -4.09
CA VAL A 129 11.92 0.48 -3.44
C VAL A 129 12.52 0.70 -2.06
N ILE A 130 12.84 1.95 -1.79
CA ILE A 130 13.37 2.43 -0.53
C ILE A 130 12.43 3.50 0.01
N VAL A 131 11.93 3.32 1.22
CA VAL A 131 11.03 4.27 1.86
C VAL A 131 11.80 5.02 2.94
N GLU A 132 12.00 6.32 2.76
CA GLU A 132 12.59 7.23 3.76
C GLU A 132 11.45 7.97 4.47
N LEU A 133 11.38 7.83 5.79
CA LEU A 133 10.32 8.45 6.59
C LEU A 133 10.89 9.57 7.43
N LYS A 134 10.17 10.69 7.53
CA LYS A 134 10.41 11.67 8.59
C LYS A 134 9.27 11.70 9.59
N ARG A 135 9.58 12.13 10.82
CA ARG A 135 8.60 12.36 11.88
C ARG A 135 7.55 13.35 11.38
N PRO A 136 6.24 13.18 11.69
CA PRO A 136 5.19 14.06 11.18
C PRO A 136 5.46 15.55 11.38
N GLY A 137 5.91 15.95 12.57
CA GLY A 137 6.23 17.34 12.88
C GLY A 137 7.62 17.82 12.41
N ARG A 138 8.44 16.98 11.76
CA ARG A 138 9.78 17.37 11.30
C ARG A 138 9.66 18.17 10.01
N SER A 139 10.36 19.31 9.97
CA SER A 139 10.60 20.07 8.75
C SER A 139 11.97 19.70 8.20
N ILE A 140 12.07 19.54 6.88
CA ILE A 140 13.33 19.23 6.18
C ILE A 140 13.31 19.91 4.82
N SER A 141 14.37 20.66 4.47
CA SER A 141 14.46 21.31 3.17
C SER A 141 14.60 20.30 2.03
N VAL A 142 14.20 20.67 0.81
CA VAL A 142 14.39 19.80 -0.36
C VAL A 142 15.88 19.51 -0.62
N PHE A 143 16.77 20.45 -0.30
CA PHE A 143 18.22 20.27 -0.46
C PHE A 143 18.80 19.25 0.53
N GLU A 144 18.41 19.33 1.80
CA GLU A 144 18.81 18.38 2.83
C GLU A 144 18.30 16.97 2.49
N LEU A 145 17.03 16.87 2.11
CA LEU A 145 16.43 15.60 1.69
C LEU A 145 17.14 15.01 0.47
N SER A 146 17.36 15.81 -0.57
CA SER A 146 18.04 15.37 -1.80
C SER A 146 19.48 14.94 -1.53
N ALA A 147 20.20 15.65 -0.66
CA ALA A 147 21.55 15.28 -0.25
C ALA A 147 21.57 13.95 0.50
N GLN A 148 20.58 13.69 1.38
CA GLN A 148 20.45 12.43 2.09
C GLN A 148 20.14 11.28 1.12
N ILE A 149 19.13 11.42 0.25
CA ILE A 149 18.77 10.40 -0.74
C ILE A 149 19.93 10.10 -1.69
N ASN A 150 20.68 11.10 -2.14
CA ASN A 150 21.78 10.89 -3.07
C ASN A 150 22.88 9.98 -2.49
N LYS A 151 23.09 10.00 -1.16
CA LYS A 151 24.02 9.08 -0.48
C LYS A 151 23.53 7.65 -0.55
N TYR A 152 22.25 7.41 -0.24
CA TYR A 152 21.65 6.08 -0.34
C TYR A 152 21.63 5.57 -1.78
N ARG A 153 21.27 6.43 -2.74
CA ARG A 153 21.30 6.12 -4.17
C ARG A 153 22.69 5.70 -4.64
N SER A 154 23.72 6.42 -4.22
CA SER A 154 25.11 6.09 -4.55
C SER A 154 25.52 4.73 -3.97
N GLY A 155 25.14 4.47 -2.72
CA GLY A 155 25.34 3.17 -2.07
C GLY A 155 24.64 2.03 -2.82
N MET A 156 23.35 2.21 -3.14
CA MET A 156 22.56 1.22 -3.90
C MET A 156 23.13 0.96 -5.28
N LYS A 157 23.54 2.00 -6.01
CA LYS A 157 24.14 1.85 -7.34
C LYS A 157 25.41 1.00 -7.29
N LYS A 158 26.28 1.25 -6.30
CA LYS A 158 27.49 0.45 -6.09
C LYS A 158 27.13 -0.99 -5.71
N PHE A 159 26.19 -1.16 -4.78
CA PHE A 159 25.72 -2.47 -4.35
C PHE A 159 25.16 -3.32 -5.51
N LEU A 160 24.34 -2.73 -6.37
CA LEU A 160 23.79 -3.40 -7.55
C LEU A 160 24.86 -3.68 -8.61
N GLN A 161 25.84 -2.79 -8.76
CA GLN A 161 27.00 -3.04 -9.62
C GLN A 161 27.80 -4.25 -9.14
N ASP A 162 28.06 -4.35 -7.83
CA ASP A 162 28.78 -5.47 -7.23
C ASP A 162 28.01 -6.80 -7.34
N LEU A 163 26.68 -6.74 -7.43
CA LEU A 163 25.81 -7.88 -7.72
C LEU A 163 25.72 -8.25 -9.21
N GLY A 164 26.34 -7.47 -10.11
CA GLY A 164 26.19 -7.64 -11.55
C GLY A 164 24.82 -7.25 -12.10
N ARG A 165 24.04 -6.45 -11.35
CA ARG A 165 22.68 -5.97 -11.66
C ARG A 165 22.61 -4.43 -11.84
N PRO A 166 23.57 -3.76 -12.53
CA PRO A 166 23.71 -2.29 -12.49
C PRO A 166 22.57 -1.51 -13.16
N HIS A 167 21.70 -2.19 -13.91
CA HIS A 167 20.59 -1.58 -14.66
C HIS A 167 19.27 -1.61 -13.90
N GLU A 168 19.22 -2.27 -12.74
CA GLU A 168 17.97 -2.41 -12.02
C GLU A 168 17.52 -1.08 -11.42
N PRO A 169 16.23 -0.73 -11.60
CA PRO A 169 15.73 0.56 -11.18
C PRO A 169 15.64 0.63 -9.65
N VAL A 170 15.98 1.79 -9.11
CA VAL A 170 15.89 2.13 -7.69
C VAL A 170 14.99 3.35 -7.54
N GLU A 171 14.00 3.26 -6.67
CA GLU A 171 13.06 4.33 -6.35
C GLU A 171 13.10 4.64 -4.85
N PHE A 172 13.13 5.93 -4.54
CA PHE A 172 13.04 6.43 -3.17
C PHE A 172 11.68 7.09 -2.95
N VAL A 173 10.97 6.70 -1.90
CA VAL A 173 9.72 7.34 -1.47
C VAL A 173 9.95 8.03 -0.15
N CYS A 174 9.89 9.36 -0.16
CA CYS A 174 10.05 10.20 1.00
C CYS A 174 8.67 10.53 1.60
N LEU A 175 8.35 10.02 2.79
CA LEU A 175 7.08 10.31 3.47
C LEU A 175 7.27 11.37 4.55
N LEU A 176 6.59 12.51 4.38
CA LEU A 176 6.76 13.71 5.18
C LEU A 176 5.44 14.16 5.79
N GLY A 177 5.45 14.90 6.90
CA GLY A 177 4.22 15.39 7.52
C GLY A 177 3.75 16.76 7.04
N GLN A 178 4.64 17.57 6.46
CA GLN A 178 4.30 18.92 6.02
C GLN A 178 5.07 19.32 4.78
N ARG A 179 4.41 20.08 3.90
CA ARG A 179 5.06 20.77 2.79
C ARG A 179 5.98 21.85 3.34
N GLN A 180 7.17 21.96 2.77
CA GLN A 180 8.05 23.08 3.09
C GLN A 180 7.63 24.34 2.32
N SER A 181 8.05 25.51 2.80
CA SER A 181 7.79 26.79 2.12
C SER A 181 8.31 26.79 0.69
N GLU A 182 9.49 26.22 0.48
CA GLU A 182 10.16 26.07 -0.82
C GLU A 182 9.27 25.37 -1.86
N TRP A 183 8.37 24.49 -1.42
CA TRP A 183 7.49 23.74 -2.32
C TRP A 183 6.31 24.57 -2.80
N ASN A 184 5.89 25.57 -2.01
CA ASN A 184 4.85 26.50 -2.43
C ASN A 184 5.42 27.58 -3.36
N ASP A 185 6.69 27.94 -3.15
CA ASP A 185 7.37 28.97 -3.92
C ASP A 185 7.76 28.47 -5.32
N ASP A 186 8.30 27.25 -5.45
CA ASP A 186 8.61 26.63 -6.74
C ASP A 186 8.44 25.09 -6.71
N PRO A 187 7.22 24.58 -6.92
CA PRO A 187 6.96 23.14 -6.96
C PRO A 187 7.79 22.38 -8.01
N LYS A 188 8.09 23.01 -9.16
CA LYS A 188 8.84 22.38 -10.25
C LYS A 188 10.31 22.21 -9.89
N LEU A 189 10.90 23.16 -9.17
CA LEU A 189 12.25 23.02 -8.64
C LEU A 189 12.33 21.80 -7.71
N VAL A 190 11.33 21.60 -6.85
CA VAL A 190 11.28 20.47 -5.92
C VAL A 190 11.19 19.15 -6.68
N GLU A 191 10.27 19.04 -7.64
CA GLU A 191 10.09 17.85 -8.48
C GLU A 191 11.38 17.50 -9.24
N ASN A 192 11.98 18.49 -9.94
CA ASN A 192 13.22 18.30 -10.69
C ASN A 192 14.39 17.83 -9.78
N ASN A 193 14.53 18.38 -8.57
CA ASN A 193 15.59 17.95 -7.65
C ASN A 193 15.40 16.49 -7.24
N LEU A 194 14.17 16.07 -6.94
CA LEU A 194 13.89 14.71 -6.51
C LEU A 194 14.01 13.69 -7.65
N GLU A 195 13.59 14.04 -8.85
CA GLU A 195 13.74 13.20 -10.04
C GLU A 195 15.21 12.87 -10.32
N THR A 196 16.13 13.83 -10.13
CA THR A 196 17.57 13.59 -10.34
C THR A 196 18.14 12.50 -9.43
N VAL A 197 17.53 12.30 -8.26
CA VAL A 197 17.90 11.28 -7.29
C VAL A 197 16.91 10.12 -7.24
N SER A 198 16.03 10.00 -8.25
CA SER A 198 15.02 8.94 -8.36
C SER A 198 14.11 8.86 -7.14
N ALA A 199 13.76 10.02 -6.58
CA ALA A 199 12.90 10.15 -5.43
C ALA A 199 11.55 10.78 -5.78
N ARG A 200 10.55 10.47 -4.98
CA ARG A 200 9.27 11.18 -4.93
C ARG A 200 8.87 11.43 -3.48
N ILE A 201 8.08 12.48 -3.27
CA ILE A 201 7.54 12.81 -1.96
C ILE A 201 6.08 12.37 -1.87
N LYS A 202 5.69 11.90 -0.69
CA LYS A 202 4.30 11.78 -0.25
C LYS A 202 4.12 12.49 1.08
N LEU A 203 2.94 13.04 1.32
CA LEU A 203 2.57 13.52 2.64
C LEU A 203 1.74 12.48 3.39
N TYR A 204 1.93 12.35 4.70
CA TYR A 204 1.09 11.48 5.53
C TYR A 204 -0.40 11.80 5.37
N GLU A 205 -0.76 13.09 5.39
CA GLU A 205 -2.15 13.53 5.25
C GLU A 205 -2.76 13.08 3.92
N GLU A 206 -2.10 13.39 2.80
CA GLU A 206 -2.54 13.01 1.45
C GLU A 206 -2.62 11.48 1.30
N LEU A 207 -1.64 10.76 1.85
CA LEU A 207 -1.59 9.30 1.84
C LEU A 207 -2.82 8.70 2.53
N LEU A 208 -3.08 9.14 3.76
CA LEU A 208 -4.15 8.63 4.61
C LEU A 208 -5.53 9.02 4.05
N GLU A 209 -5.69 10.26 3.59
CA GLU A 209 -6.94 10.74 3.01
C GLU A 209 -7.30 9.99 1.73
N HIS A 210 -6.34 9.85 0.81
CA HIS A 210 -6.56 9.13 -0.45
C HIS A 210 -6.86 7.65 -0.22
N ALA A 211 -6.09 6.99 0.64
CA ALA A 211 -6.33 5.58 0.99
C ALA A 211 -7.71 5.42 1.65
N PHE A 212 -8.04 6.27 2.63
CA PHE A 212 -9.33 6.22 3.33
C PHE A 212 -10.51 6.41 2.37
N ARG A 213 -10.45 7.41 1.49
CA ARG A 213 -11.50 7.67 0.49
C ARG A 213 -11.68 6.48 -0.45
N ALA A 214 -10.62 5.96 -1.04
CA ALA A 214 -10.70 4.83 -1.97
C ALA A 214 -11.38 3.60 -1.34
N TYR A 215 -11.04 3.27 -0.10
CA TYR A 215 -11.63 2.15 0.62
C TYR A 215 -13.06 2.44 1.09
N LYS A 216 -13.36 3.68 1.50
CA LYS A 216 -14.71 4.07 1.88
C LYS A 216 -15.67 4.05 0.70
N ASP A 217 -15.26 4.56 -0.46
CA ASP A 217 -16.06 4.57 -1.68
C ASP A 217 -16.44 3.15 -2.12
N TYR A 218 -15.51 2.20 -1.97
CA TYR A 218 -15.80 0.78 -2.18
C TYR A 218 -16.92 0.29 -1.24
N LEU A 219 -16.84 0.57 0.07
CA LEU A 219 -17.88 0.14 1.02
C LEU A 219 -19.23 0.81 0.76
N ASP A 220 -19.23 2.09 0.40
CA ASP A 220 -20.47 2.86 0.20
C ASP A 220 -21.17 2.47 -1.11
N SER A 221 -20.42 2.23 -2.20
CA SER A 221 -20.97 1.67 -3.45
C SER A 221 -21.63 0.32 -3.22
N ARG A 222 -21.03 -0.52 -2.38
CA ARG A 222 -21.57 -1.84 -2.06
C ARG A 222 -22.88 -1.79 -1.27
N LYS A 223 -22.94 -0.97 -0.22
CA LYS A 223 -24.19 -0.75 0.54
C LYS A 223 -25.34 -0.28 -0.34
N PHE A 224 -25.04 0.42 -1.43
CA PHE A 224 -26.04 0.84 -2.39
C PHE A 224 -26.49 -0.35 -3.27
N VAL A 225 -25.56 -1.17 -3.77
CA VAL A 225 -25.87 -2.39 -4.52
C VAL A 225 -26.70 -3.37 -3.68
N ASP A 226 -26.29 -3.65 -2.44
CA ASP A 226 -27.01 -4.56 -1.55
C ASP A 226 -28.47 -4.11 -1.34
N ARG A 227 -28.68 -2.80 -1.12
CA ARG A 227 -30.02 -2.21 -0.99
C ARG A 227 -30.84 -2.28 -2.29
N LEU A 228 -30.21 -2.10 -3.45
CA LEU A 228 -30.90 -2.24 -4.73
C LEU A 228 -31.36 -3.69 -4.96
N GLN A 229 -30.53 -4.67 -4.64
CA GLN A 229 -30.89 -6.09 -4.73
C GLN A 229 -32.05 -6.43 -3.79
N GLU A 230 -32.06 -5.90 -2.56
CA GLU A 230 -33.19 -6.05 -1.64
C GLU A 230 -34.50 -5.47 -2.21
N VAL A 231 -34.45 -4.30 -2.86
CA VAL A 231 -35.63 -3.68 -3.48
C VAL A 231 -36.12 -4.46 -4.69
N ILE A 232 -35.21 -4.90 -5.58
CA ILE A 232 -35.57 -5.70 -6.76
C ILE A 232 -36.23 -7.01 -6.32
N LYS A 233 -35.63 -7.71 -5.35
CA LYS A 233 -36.21 -8.93 -4.79
C LYS A 233 -37.59 -8.69 -4.19
N ALA A 234 -37.79 -7.58 -3.47
CA ALA A 234 -39.09 -7.23 -2.91
C ALA A 234 -40.16 -6.93 -3.99
N ILE A 235 -39.76 -6.41 -5.16
CA ILE A 235 -40.65 -6.20 -6.30
C ILE A 235 -41.00 -7.54 -6.95
N ASP A 236 -40.02 -8.41 -7.19
CA ASP A 236 -40.22 -9.75 -7.77
C ASP A 236 -41.14 -10.61 -6.87
N ASP A 237 -40.92 -10.58 -5.56
CA ASP A 237 -41.75 -11.25 -4.56
C ASP A 237 -43.18 -10.68 -4.56
N TYR A 238 -43.34 -9.36 -4.70
CA TYR A 238 -44.66 -8.71 -4.77
C TYR A 238 -45.43 -9.05 -6.07
N GLU A 239 -44.74 -9.11 -7.21
CA GLU A 239 -45.34 -9.48 -8.50
C GLU A 239 -45.72 -10.97 -8.55
N SER A 240 -44.94 -11.83 -7.90
CA SER A 240 -45.26 -13.26 -7.81
C SER A 240 -46.36 -13.58 -6.79
N GLU A 241 -46.55 -12.76 -5.75
CA GLU A 241 -47.68 -12.87 -4.82
C GLU A 241 -49.00 -12.27 -5.37
N ASN A 242 -48.93 -11.29 -6.28
CA ASN A 242 -50.11 -10.59 -6.80
C ASN A 242 -50.40 -10.81 -8.30
N GLY A 243 -49.57 -11.61 -8.98
CA GLY A 243 -49.77 -12.00 -10.37
C GLY A 243 -50.67 -13.23 -10.51
N THR A 244 -51.95 -12.99 -10.79
CA THR A 244 -52.83 -13.92 -11.53
C THR A 244 -52.85 -13.59 -13.01
#